data_AF-A0A9X8GIV8-F1
#
_entry.id   AF-A0A9X8GIV8-F1
#
_cell.length_a   1.000
_cell.length_b   1.000
_cell.length_c   1.000
_cell.angle_alpha   90.00
_cell.angle_beta   90.00
_cell.angle_gamma   90.00
#
_symmetry.space_group_name_H-M   'P 1'
#
loop_
_entity.id
_entity.type
_entity.pdbx_description
1 polymer ?
#
loop_
_entity_poly.entity_id
_entity_poly.type
_entity_poly.pdbx_seq_one_letter_code
_entity_poly.pdbx_strand_id
1 'polypeptide(L)'
;MKKIILSSMLISSVFVISGCSSGVNTTASAGQTTKRTGEISSSTSAVRESNQKSRPIFEGRLTMDPIIEKDTVILSFESVDVVCDPDAIHDVLDSNGVVLNVDKKLYDKTKNKDKVRYGAIIEFTLTPTPALTFSIPPQVPGDSIESIKVLDK
;
A
#
# COMPACT_ATOMS: atom_id res chain seq x y z
N MET A 1 -12.06 -55.44 -7.67
CA MET A 1 -12.17 -55.64 -6.20
C MET A 1 -10.81 -55.28 -5.63
N LYS A 2 -10.57 -54.28 -4.78
CA LYS A 2 -11.27 -53.85 -3.56
C LYS A 2 -11.16 -52.33 -3.44
N LYS A 3 -12.28 -51.67 -3.11
CA LYS A 3 -12.31 -50.30 -2.61
C LYS A 3 -11.94 -50.39 -1.12
N ILE A 4 -10.92 -49.65 -0.68
CA ILE A 4 -10.65 -49.49 0.75
C ILE A 4 -11.24 -48.16 1.16
N ILE A 5 -12.10 -48.27 2.14
CA ILE A 5 -12.96 -47.28 2.77
C ILE A 5 -12.30 -46.88 4.10
N LEU A 6 -12.66 -45.68 4.62
CA LEU A 6 -12.50 -45.22 6.00
C LEU A 6 -11.07 -44.74 6.36
N SER A 7 -10.82 -43.68 7.14
CA SER A 7 -11.64 -42.92 8.10
C SER A 7 -10.85 -41.67 8.56
N SER A 8 -11.56 -40.63 9.02
CA SER A 8 -11.24 -39.78 10.18
C SER A 8 -9.91 -39.00 10.22
N MET A 9 -9.96 -37.67 10.42
CA MET A 9 -9.80 -37.11 11.76
C MET A 9 -10.07 -35.59 11.79
N LEU A 10 -10.81 -35.21 12.82
CA LEU A 10 -11.23 -33.88 13.25
C LEU A 10 -10.08 -33.18 14.02
N ILE A 11 -10.24 -31.88 14.33
CA ILE A 11 -9.49 -31.06 15.34
C ILE A 11 -8.28 -30.30 14.73
N SER A 12 -7.96 -29.01 14.98
CA SER A 12 -8.38 -27.98 15.95
C SER A 12 -8.09 -26.59 15.36
N SER A 13 -8.91 -25.60 15.73
CA SER A 13 -8.55 -24.18 15.67
C SER A 13 -7.48 -23.84 16.70
N VAL A 14 -6.50 -22.99 16.35
CA VAL A 14 -5.77 -22.12 17.31
C VAL A 14 -5.41 -20.81 16.60
N PHE A 15 -6.09 -19.73 16.99
CA PHE A 15 -5.67 -18.35 16.77
C PHE A 15 -4.53 -18.01 17.76
N VAL A 16 -3.48 -17.35 17.28
CA VAL A 16 -2.53 -16.62 18.15
C VAL A 16 -2.39 -15.18 17.63
N ILE A 17 -2.90 -14.24 18.42
CA ILE A 17 -2.68 -12.80 18.24
C ILE A 17 -1.38 -12.48 18.98
N SER A 18 -0.35 -12.05 18.26
CA SER A 18 0.88 -11.51 18.86
C SER A 18 0.73 -10.00 19.04
N GLY A 19 0.41 -9.58 20.27
CA GLY A 19 0.50 -8.18 20.69
C GLY A 19 1.92 -7.85 21.12
N CYS A 20 2.55 -6.86 20.47
CA CYS A 20 3.82 -6.30 20.91
C CYS A 20 3.54 -5.09 21.80
N SER A 21 3.65 -5.27 23.11
CA SER A 21 3.67 -4.20 24.11
C SER A 21 5.12 -3.81 24.36
N SER A 22 5.47 -2.56 24.04
CA SER A 22 6.74 -1.97 24.43
C SER A 22 6.57 -1.12 25.68
N GLY A 23 7.13 -1.63 26.78
CA GLY A 23 8.00 -0.86 27.66
C GLY A 23 7.35 0.16 28.60
N VAL A 24 6.89 -0.34 29.74
CA VAL A 24 6.78 0.40 31.00
C VAL A 24 8.14 0.97 31.42
N ASN A 25 8.16 2.22 31.90
CA ASN A 25 9.13 2.71 32.88
C ASN A 25 8.39 3.65 33.84
N THR A 26 7.87 3.08 34.93
CA THR A 26 7.44 3.84 36.11
C THR A 26 8.64 4.01 37.02
N THR A 27 8.97 5.24 37.40
CA THR A 27 9.65 5.54 38.67
C THR A 27 9.11 6.86 39.20
N ALA A 28 8.47 6.81 40.36
CA ALA A 28 8.04 7.97 41.12
C ALA A 28 9.17 8.40 42.07
N SER A 29 9.50 9.69 42.13
CA SER A 29 9.83 10.38 43.38
C SER A 29 9.90 11.90 43.17
N ALA A 30 9.39 12.61 44.16
CA ALA A 30 9.24 14.05 44.28
C ALA A 30 10.56 14.85 44.30
N GLY A 31 10.46 16.16 44.01
CA GLY A 31 11.34 17.17 44.60
C GLY A 31 12.08 18.11 43.64
N GLN A 32 11.52 19.31 43.47
CA GLN A 32 12.21 20.61 43.60
C GLN A 32 13.40 21.01 42.69
N THR A 33 13.28 22.24 42.15
CA THR A 33 14.34 23.27 41.95
C THR A 33 14.79 23.60 40.51
N THR A 34 14.15 24.64 39.98
CA THR A 34 14.69 25.89 39.41
C THR A 34 16.18 26.03 39.02
N LYS A 35 16.39 26.35 37.72
CA LYS A 35 17.36 27.29 37.08
C LYS A 35 18.83 26.91 36.78
N ARG A 36 19.25 27.48 35.61
CA ARG A 36 20.59 27.80 35.04
C ARG A 36 21.33 26.66 34.35
N THR A 37 22.13 26.82 33.27
CA THR A 37 22.51 27.89 32.31
C THR A 37 23.53 27.25 31.34
N GLY A 38 23.55 27.68 30.06
CA GLY A 38 24.73 27.67 29.15
C GLY A 38 24.87 26.44 28.25
N GLU A 39 24.68 26.50 26.92
CA GLU A 39 25.61 26.98 25.87
C GLU A 39 26.96 26.23 25.86
N ILE A 40 27.54 25.64 24.81
CA ILE A 40 27.43 25.65 23.33
C ILE A 40 28.16 24.39 22.82
N SER A 41 27.66 23.73 21.76
CA SER A 41 28.47 23.36 20.57
C SER A 41 27.69 22.47 19.59
N SER A 42 27.09 23.16 18.61
CA SER A 42 27.26 22.91 17.18
C SER A 42 27.61 21.48 16.75
N SER A 43 26.60 20.78 16.24
CA SER A 43 26.75 19.95 15.04
C SER A 43 25.43 20.02 14.28
N THR A 44 25.31 21.10 13.50
CA THR A 44 24.27 21.34 12.52
C THR A 44 24.36 20.25 11.45
N SER A 45 23.71 19.11 11.66
CA SER A 45 23.18 18.33 10.54
C SER A 45 21.76 18.81 10.34
N ALA A 46 21.60 19.66 9.33
CA ALA A 46 20.33 20.20 8.91
C ALA A 46 19.27 19.09 8.84
N VAL A 47 18.33 19.10 9.78
CA VAL A 47 17.04 18.45 9.58
C VAL A 47 16.39 19.25 8.45
N ARG A 48 16.56 18.75 7.22
CA ARG A 48 15.66 19.09 6.13
C ARG A 48 14.32 18.49 6.52
N GLU A 49 13.51 19.26 7.24
CA GLU A 49 12.07 19.07 7.26
C GLU A 49 11.56 19.30 5.83
N SER A 50 11.70 18.29 4.97
CA SER A 50 10.79 18.15 3.86
C SER A 50 9.50 17.63 4.47
N ASN A 51 8.50 18.50 4.63
CA ASN A 51 7.09 18.12 4.78
C ASN A 51 6.60 17.42 3.50
N GLN A 52 7.28 16.34 3.10
CA GLN A 52 6.90 15.54 1.95
C GLN A 52 5.97 14.46 2.49
N LYS A 53 4.67 14.71 2.33
CA LYS A 53 3.62 13.75 2.71
C LYS A 53 3.94 12.41 2.06
N SER A 54 3.88 11.32 2.84
CA SER A 54 4.12 9.97 2.33
C SER A 54 3.18 9.69 1.16
N ARG A 55 3.60 8.83 0.24
CA ARG A 55 2.82 8.48 -0.95
C ARG A 55 2.03 7.21 -0.65
N PRO A 56 0.75 7.14 -1.01
CA PRO A 56 -0.01 5.90 -0.93
C PRO A 56 0.49 4.90 -1.98
N ILE A 57 0.63 3.64 -1.57
CA ILE A 57 1.14 2.52 -2.37
C ILE A 57 0.25 1.31 -2.11
N PHE A 58 -0.21 0.70 -3.19
CA PHE A 58 -1.08 -0.46 -3.15
C PHE A 58 -0.59 -1.54 -4.10
N GLU A 59 -0.97 -2.78 -3.81
CA GLU A 59 -0.79 -3.91 -4.71
C GLU A 59 -2.15 -4.45 -5.14
N GLY A 60 -2.30 -4.84 -6.40
CA GLY A 60 -3.53 -5.45 -6.88
C GLY A 60 -3.24 -6.51 -7.93
N ARG A 61 -4.11 -7.52 -8.00
CA ARG A 61 -4.10 -8.51 -9.07
C ARG A 61 -5.01 -8.05 -10.21
N LEU A 62 -4.50 -8.04 -11.43
CA LEU A 62 -5.29 -7.68 -12.61
C LEU A 62 -6.41 -8.70 -12.85
N THR A 63 -7.64 -8.20 -13.00
CA THR A 63 -8.84 -9.01 -13.26
C THR A 63 -9.08 -9.27 -14.75
N MET A 64 -8.37 -8.57 -15.62
CA MET A 64 -8.40 -8.72 -17.07
C MET A 64 -7.07 -8.29 -17.69
N ASP A 65 -6.87 -8.62 -18.97
CA ASP A 65 -5.78 -8.03 -19.74
C ASP A 65 -5.95 -6.50 -19.84
N PRO A 66 -4.86 -5.71 -19.83
CA PRO A 66 -4.94 -4.26 -19.98
C PRO A 66 -5.67 -3.84 -21.25
N ILE A 67 -6.57 -2.86 -21.14
CA ILE A 67 -7.21 -2.25 -22.30
C ILE A 67 -6.32 -1.10 -22.76
N ILE A 68 -5.75 -1.23 -23.96
CA ILE A 68 -4.85 -0.24 -24.54
C ILE A 68 -5.64 0.71 -25.45
N GLU A 69 -5.74 1.97 -25.04
CA GLU A 69 -6.31 3.03 -25.86
C GLU A 69 -5.21 3.89 -26.50
N LYS A 70 -5.61 5.01 -27.12
CA LYS A 70 -4.70 5.91 -27.82
C LYS A 70 -3.63 6.46 -26.87
N ASP A 71 -4.08 7.07 -25.77
CA ASP A 71 -3.23 7.80 -24.82
C ASP A 71 -3.29 7.24 -23.39
N THR A 72 -4.19 6.27 -23.13
CA THR A 72 -4.46 5.68 -21.82
C THR A 72 -4.34 4.16 -21.87
N VAL A 73 -3.92 3.56 -20.76
CA VAL A 73 -3.97 2.12 -20.51
C VAL A 73 -4.81 1.87 -19.26
N ILE A 74 -5.88 1.10 -19.42
CA ILE A 74 -6.83 0.82 -18.34
C ILE A 74 -6.44 -0.48 -17.65
N LEU A 75 -6.21 -0.40 -16.34
CA LEU A 75 -5.90 -1.53 -15.47
C LEU A 75 -7.02 -1.71 -14.44
N SER A 76 -7.60 -2.90 -14.36
CA SER A 76 -8.74 -3.18 -13.49
C SER A 76 -8.38 -4.18 -12.40
N PHE A 77 -8.80 -3.87 -11.18
CA PHE A 77 -8.55 -4.65 -9.96
C PHE A 77 -9.88 -4.88 -9.23
N GLU A 78 -10.10 -6.09 -8.71
CA GLU A 78 -11.28 -6.42 -7.88
C GLU A 78 -11.09 -5.97 -6.43
N SER A 79 -9.85 -6.03 -5.95
CA SER A 79 -9.43 -5.64 -4.61
C SER A 79 -7.96 -5.20 -4.66
N VAL A 80 -7.51 -4.48 -3.64
CA VAL A 80 -6.11 -4.06 -3.50
C VAL A 80 -5.63 -4.21 -2.07
N ASP A 81 -4.39 -4.66 -1.92
CA ASP A 81 -3.71 -4.76 -0.63
C ASP A 81 -2.94 -3.47 -0.33
N VAL A 82 -2.90 -3.09 0.95
CA VAL A 82 -2.18 -1.89 1.42
C VAL A 82 -0.69 -2.20 1.60
N VAL A 83 0.16 -1.43 0.92
CA VAL A 83 1.60 -1.36 1.22
C VAL A 83 1.89 -0.11 2.08
N CYS A 84 1.31 1.04 1.70
CA CYS A 84 1.38 2.28 2.46
C CYS A 84 0.11 3.09 2.20
N ASP A 85 -0.58 3.53 3.24
CA ASP A 85 -1.78 4.36 3.09
C ASP A 85 -1.84 5.45 4.16
N PRO A 86 -1.17 6.59 3.93
CA PRO A 86 -1.08 7.66 4.92
C PRO A 86 -2.40 8.37 5.19
N ASP A 87 -3.38 8.25 4.29
CA ASP A 87 -4.66 8.95 4.35
C ASP A 87 -5.87 8.02 4.49
N ALA A 88 -5.65 6.72 4.69
CA ALA A 88 -6.70 5.70 4.78
C ALA A 88 -7.65 5.71 3.56
N ILE A 89 -7.13 5.88 2.34
CA ILE A 89 -7.93 5.84 1.11
C ILE A 89 -8.22 4.41 0.61
N HIS A 90 -7.60 3.39 1.21
CA HIS A 90 -7.83 1.98 0.91
C HIS A 90 -9.31 1.59 0.95
N ASP A 91 -10.04 2.03 1.97
CA ASP A 91 -11.47 1.72 2.14
C ASP A 91 -12.30 2.10 0.92
N VAL A 92 -11.90 3.18 0.23
CA VAL A 92 -12.55 3.64 -1.01
C VAL A 92 -12.20 2.72 -2.18
N LEU A 93 -10.94 2.27 -2.27
CA LEU A 93 -10.43 1.48 -3.39
C LEU A 93 -10.80 -0.01 -3.33
N ASP A 94 -10.94 -0.57 -2.14
CA ASP A 94 -11.11 -2.02 -1.95
C ASP A 94 -12.57 -2.47 -2.00
N SER A 95 -13.50 -1.59 -1.61
CA SER A 95 -14.92 -1.95 -1.44
C SER A 95 -15.61 -2.47 -2.70
N ASN A 96 -15.19 -2.04 -3.90
CA ASN A 96 -15.81 -2.43 -5.17
C ASN A 96 -14.78 -2.65 -6.30
N GLY A 97 -13.51 -2.81 -5.93
CA GLY A 97 -12.39 -2.74 -6.86
C GLY A 97 -12.03 -1.32 -7.29
N VAL A 98 -11.01 -1.21 -8.13
CA VAL A 98 -10.46 0.06 -8.62
C VAL A 98 -10.02 -0.06 -10.06
N VAL A 99 -10.18 1.02 -10.82
CA VAL A 99 -9.68 1.14 -12.18
C VAL A 99 -8.61 2.22 -12.24
N LEU A 100 -7.44 1.89 -12.76
CA LEU A 100 -6.37 2.85 -13.03
C LEU A 100 -6.37 3.22 -14.51
N ASN A 101 -6.55 4.51 -14.80
CA ASN A 101 -6.44 5.07 -16.14
C ASN A 101 -5.01 5.58 -16.34
N VAL A 102 -4.06 4.67 -16.55
CA VAL A 102 -2.63 4.97 -16.60
C VAL A 102 -2.28 5.71 -17.89
N ASP A 103 -1.51 6.80 -17.81
CA ASP A 103 -0.95 7.43 -19.00
C ASP A 103 -0.08 6.44 -19.79
N LYS A 104 -0.33 6.32 -21.09
CA LYS A 104 0.41 5.40 -21.96
C LYS A 104 1.92 5.65 -21.94
N LYS A 105 2.34 6.92 -21.79
CA LYS A 105 3.75 7.29 -21.65
C LYS A 105 4.39 6.73 -20.38
N LEU A 106 3.64 6.65 -19.28
CA LEU A 106 4.08 6.04 -18.03
C LEU A 106 4.10 4.52 -18.19
N TYR A 107 3.02 3.95 -18.71
CA TYR A 107 2.90 2.53 -19.00
C TYR A 107 4.06 2.01 -19.87
N ASP A 108 4.38 2.71 -20.96
CA ASP A 108 5.42 2.29 -21.89
C ASP A 108 6.84 2.30 -21.30
N LYS A 109 7.07 3.08 -20.24
CA LYS A 109 8.31 3.13 -19.46
C LYS A 109 8.37 2.09 -18.35
N THR A 110 7.27 1.39 -18.10
CA THR A 110 7.18 0.36 -17.05
C THR A 110 8.10 -0.80 -17.41
N LYS A 111 8.92 -1.21 -16.44
CA LYS A 111 9.78 -2.39 -16.60
C LYS A 111 8.93 -3.65 -16.68
N ASN A 112 9.31 -4.58 -17.55
CA ASN A 112 8.60 -5.84 -17.77
C ASN A 112 7.12 -5.63 -18.17
N LYS A 113 6.82 -4.58 -18.95
CA LYS A 113 5.44 -4.29 -19.39
C LYS A 113 4.77 -5.44 -20.15
N ASP A 114 5.56 -6.29 -20.79
CA ASP A 114 5.14 -7.52 -21.46
C ASP A 114 4.56 -8.57 -20.50
N LYS A 115 4.84 -8.44 -19.19
CA LYS A 115 4.23 -9.26 -18.13
C LYS A 115 2.95 -8.67 -17.56
N VAL A 116 2.54 -7.46 -17.96
CA VAL A 116 1.28 -6.85 -17.52
C VAL A 116 0.14 -7.49 -18.32
N ARG A 117 -0.50 -8.49 -17.71
CA ARG A 117 -1.61 -9.27 -18.28
C ARG A 117 -2.53 -9.76 -17.17
N TYR A 118 -3.65 -10.37 -17.52
CA TYR A 118 -4.56 -11.00 -16.58
C TYR A 118 -3.81 -11.81 -15.51
N GLY A 119 -4.19 -11.62 -14.25
CA GLY A 119 -3.61 -12.30 -13.11
C GLY A 119 -2.24 -11.78 -12.66
N ALA A 120 -1.59 -10.85 -13.38
CA ALA A 120 -0.36 -10.23 -12.90
C ALA A 120 -0.62 -9.38 -11.64
N ILE A 121 0.36 -9.34 -10.74
CA ILE A 121 0.32 -8.48 -9.56
C ILE A 121 1.04 -7.18 -9.87
N ILE A 122 0.35 -6.06 -9.67
CA ILE A 122 0.84 -4.72 -9.95
C ILE A 122 0.91 -3.95 -8.63
N GLU A 123 2.10 -3.46 -8.30
CA GLU A 123 2.29 -2.41 -7.31
C GLU A 123 2.13 -1.05 -8.00
N PHE A 124 1.32 -0.17 -7.44
CA PHE A 124 1.14 1.18 -7.95
C PHE A 124 1.27 2.23 -6.84
N THR A 125 1.92 3.33 -7.19
CA THR A 125 2.15 4.48 -6.30
C THR A 125 1.33 5.64 -6.80
N LEU A 126 0.56 6.28 -5.91
CA LEU A 126 -0.21 7.46 -6.25
C LEU A 126 0.45 8.73 -5.71
N THR A 127 0.00 9.88 -6.19
CA THR A 127 0.37 11.19 -5.63
C THR A 127 -0.12 11.31 -4.19
N PRO A 128 0.40 12.24 -3.35
CA PRO A 128 0.03 12.32 -1.93
C PRO A 128 -1.42 12.75 -1.66
N THR A 129 -2.12 13.26 -2.68
CA THR A 129 -3.55 13.59 -2.65
C THR A 129 -4.14 13.20 -3.99
N PRO A 130 -4.32 11.90 -4.26
CA PRO A 130 -4.75 11.43 -5.57
C PRO A 130 -6.21 11.83 -5.81
N ALA A 131 -6.52 12.19 -7.05
CA ALA A 131 -7.90 12.36 -7.46
C ALA A 131 -8.55 10.98 -7.62
N LEU A 132 -9.78 10.84 -7.13
CA LEU A 132 -10.60 9.63 -7.25
C LEU A 132 -11.99 10.03 -7.78
N THR A 133 -12.60 9.19 -8.60
CA THR A 133 -14.00 9.37 -9.00
C THR A 133 -14.96 8.77 -7.97
N PHE A 134 -16.17 9.30 -7.89
CA PHE A 134 -17.27 8.73 -7.08
C PHE A 134 -18.04 7.60 -7.80
N SER A 135 -17.38 6.88 -8.72
CA SER A 135 -17.98 5.76 -9.44
C SER A 135 -17.81 4.44 -8.68
N ILE A 136 -18.47 3.38 -9.16
CA ILE A 136 -18.32 2.01 -8.65
C ILE A 136 -17.94 1.12 -9.85
N PRO A 137 -16.68 0.63 -9.93
CA PRO A 137 -15.54 0.96 -9.06
C PRO A 137 -15.09 2.43 -9.19
N PRO A 138 -14.44 3.01 -8.17
CA PRO A 138 -13.71 4.27 -8.31
C PRO A 138 -12.61 4.15 -9.38
N GLN A 139 -12.33 5.27 -10.04
CA GLN A 139 -11.28 5.39 -11.04
C GLN A 139 -10.22 6.37 -10.58
N VAL A 140 -8.96 6.04 -10.89
CA VAL A 140 -7.79 6.88 -10.64
C VAL A 140 -7.28 7.41 -11.99
N PRO A 141 -7.24 8.73 -12.20
CA PRO A 141 -6.73 9.32 -13.43
C PRO A 141 -5.19 9.25 -13.50
N GLY A 142 -4.65 9.28 -14.72
CA GLY A 142 -3.21 9.17 -15.00
C GLY A 142 -2.34 10.14 -14.20
N ASP A 143 -2.74 11.40 -14.08
CA ASP A 143 -2.03 12.44 -13.32
C ASP A 143 -1.92 12.14 -11.81
N SER A 144 -2.73 11.23 -11.29
CA SER A 144 -2.65 10.76 -9.90
C SER A 144 -1.77 9.53 -9.73
N ILE A 145 -1.28 8.93 -10.80
CA ILE A 145 -0.48 7.70 -10.79
C ILE A 145 0.98 8.06 -11.08
N GLU A 146 1.86 7.82 -10.12
CA GLU A 146 3.28 8.16 -10.29
C GLU A 146 4.10 7.02 -10.87
N SER A 147 3.75 5.79 -10.51
CA SER A 147 4.43 4.61 -11.03
C SER A 147 3.55 3.37 -10.94
N ILE A 148 3.78 2.45 -11.86
CA ILE A 148 3.32 1.07 -11.77
C ILE A 148 4.52 0.13 -11.91
N LYS A 149 4.44 -1.04 -11.27
CA LYS A 149 5.49 -2.05 -11.27
C LYS A 149 4.87 -3.44 -11.23
N VAL A 150 5.31 -4.31 -12.13
CA VAL A 150 4.96 -5.73 -12.08
C VAL A 150 5.77 -6.42 -10.98
N LEU A 151 5.10 -7.15 -10.10
CA LEU A 151 5.73 -7.99 -9.10
C LEU A 151 5.81 -9.44 -9.60
N ASP A 152 6.99 -10.05 -9.44
CA ASP A 152 7.20 -11.47 -9.69
C ASP A 152 6.93 -12.21 -8.35
N LYS A 153 5.68 -12.64 -8.12
CA LYS A 153 5.24 -13.44 -6.95
C LYS A 153 4.58 -14.74 -7.40
#